data_AF-A0A315DYN3-F1
#
_entry.id   AF-A0A315DYN3-F1
#
_cell.length_a   1.000
_cell.length_b   1.000
_cell.length_c   1.000
_cell.angle_alpha   90.00
_cell.angle_beta   90.00
_cell.angle_gamma   90.00
#
_symmetry.space_group_name_H-M   'P 1'
#
loop_
_entity.id
_entity.type
_entity.pdbx_description
1 polymer ?
#
loop_
_entity_poly.entity_id
_entity_poly.type
_entity_poly.pdbx_seq_one_letter_code
_entity_poly.pdbx_strand_id
1 'polypeptide(L)'
;MQADLDAAYATDGANGLYLDGLFDLLEESDSLRLALAEGRFRQIKDPRFDAAPIEWARRWGYNLYYLKMWRADGALLPVRLIYAVNHQPSQQAVWVLGLMPRGDNYDEHSEFAKRIRRDYDDHGIPRWRAQ
;
A
#
# COMPACT_ATOMS: atom_id res chain seq x y z
N MET A 1 8.43 7.81 3.58
CA MET A 1 8.38 6.50 4.25
C MET A 1 8.87 6.55 5.70
N GLN A 2 10.12 6.94 6.00
CA GLN A 2 10.64 6.93 7.38
C GLN A 2 9.76 7.69 8.39
N ALA A 3 9.34 8.91 8.06
CA ALA A 3 8.45 9.70 8.92
C ALA A 3 7.07 9.06 9.17
N ASP A 4 6.57 8.23 8.24
CA ASP A 4 5.30 7.53 8.42
C ASP A 4 5.44 6.33 9.36
N LEU A 5 6.58 5.64 9.27
CA LEU A 5 6.94 4.56 10.20
C LEU A 5 7.06 5.16 11.60
N ASP A 6 7.85 6.22 11.78
CA ASP A 6 8.05 6.88 13.07
C ASP A 6 6.71 7.27 13.72
N ALA A 7 5.74 7.79 12.92
CA ALA A 7 4.40 8.10 13.39
C ALA A 7 3.57 6.86 13.78
N ALA A 8 3.68 5.76 13.02
CA ALA A 8 3.02 4.50 13.35
C ALA A 8 3.57 3.88 14.64
N TYR A 9 4.90 3.92 14.81
CA TYR A 9 5.62 3.46 16.00
C TYR A 9 5.28 4.28 17.24
N ALA A 10 5.12 5.60 17.10
CA ALA A 10 4.77 6.50 18.19
C ALA A 10 3.34 6.26 18.74
N THR A 11 2.46 5.64 17.95
CA THR A 11 1.05 5.40 18.35
C THR A 11 0.90 4.14 19.19
N ASP A 12 1.60 3.06 18.84
CA ASP A 12 1.68 1.80 19.61
C ASP A 12 2.81 0.94 19.01
N GLY A 13 3.83 0.62 19.83
CA GLY A 13 4.99 -0.18 19.40
C GLY A 13 4.62 -1.56 18.87
N ALA A 14 3.48 -2.14 19.27
CA ALA A 14 2.99 -3.39 18.72
C ALA A 14 2.62 -3.28 17.23
N ASN A 15 2.11 -2.13 16.78
CA ASN A 15 1.78 -1.91 15.37
C ASN A 15 3.03 -1.89 14.49
N GLY A 16 4.14 -1.36 15.01
CA GLY A 16 5.43 -1.36 14.33
C GLY A 16 5.90 -2.77 13.98
N LEU A 17 5.84 -3.69 14.95
CA LEU A 17 6.21 -5.10 14.74
C LEU A 17 5.38 -5.80 13.65
N TYR A 18 4.09 -5.47 13.54
CA TYR A 18 3.24 -6.02 12.46
C TYR A 18 3.58 -5.43 11.09
N LEU A 19 3.98 -4.16 11.03
CA LEU A 19 4.42 -3.52 9.80
C LEU A 19 5.75 -4.10 9.33
N ASP A 20 6.71 -4.28 10.23
CA ASP A 20 7.98 -4.94 9.95
C ASP A 20 7.75 -6.35 9.41
N GLY A 21 6.92 -7.14 10.09
CA GLY A 21 6.58 -8.49 9.61
C GLY A 21 5.86 -8.50 8.25
N LEU A 22 5.11 -7.45 7.88
CA LEU A 22 4.59 -7.32 6.52
C LEU A 22 5.70 -7.00 5.52
N PHE A 23 6.60 -6.09 5.85
CA PHE A 23 7.71 -5.75 4.95
C PHE A 23 8.59 -6.96 4.69
N ASP A 24 8.95 -7.70 5.73
CA ASP A 24 9.68 -8.96 5.61
C ASP A 24 8.94 -9.93 4.69
N LEU A 25 7.62 -10.10 4.89
CA LEU A 25 6.83 -10.98 4.04
C LEU A 25 6.73 -10.50 2.58
N LEU A 26 6.66 -9.20 2.34
CA LEU A 26 6.67 -8.62 0.99
C LEU A 26 8.03 -8.79 0.31
N GLU A 27 9.11 -8.81 1.07
CA GLU A 27 10.46 -9.06 0.58
C GLU A 27 10.71 -10.54 0.28
N GLU A 28 10.22 -11.43 1.15
CA GLU A 28 10.45 -12.88 1.08
C GLU A 28 9.44 -13.62 0.17
N SER A 29 8.22 -13.10 -0.01
CA SER A 29 7.14 -13.81 -0.70
C SER A 29 6.83 -13.23 -2.08
N ASP A 30 7.40 -13.84 -3.11
CA ASP A 30 7.05 -13.56 -4.50
C ASP A 30 5.57 -13.82 -4.79
N SER A 31 4.99 -14.85 -4.18
CA SER A 31 3.57 -15.17 -4.30
C SER A 31 2.68 -14.05 -3.76
N LEU A 32 3.06 -13.43 -2.64
CA LEU A 32 2.34 -12.27 -2.10
C LEU A 32 2.48 -11.07 -3.02
N ARG A 33 3.69 -10.75 -3.49
CA ARG A 33 3.92 -9.66 -4.44
C ARG A 33 3.13 -9.85 -5.72
N LEU A 34 3.10 -11.08 -6.25
CA LEU A 34 2.32 -11.45 -7.42
C LEU A 34 0.82 -11.29 -7.15
N ALA A 35 0.31 -11.78 -6.01
CA ALA A 35 -1.09 -11.61 -5.63
C ALA A 35 -1.48 -10.13 -5.51
N LEU A 36 -0.59 -9.29 -4.95
CA LEU A 36 -0.77 -7.85 -4.90
C LEU A 36 -0.72 -7.20 -6.29
N ALA A 37 0.12 -7.70 -7.18
CA ALA A 37 0.26 -7.14 -8.50
C ALA A 37 -0.87 -7.59 -9.46
N GLU A 38 -1.45 -8.78 -9.27
CA GLU A 38 -2.52 -9.34 -10.09
C GLU A 38 -3.91 -8.77 -9.80
N GLY A 39 -4.07 -7.89 -8.82
CA GLY A 39 -5.36 -7.29 -8.56
C GLY A 39 -6.38 -8.21 -7.85
N ARG A 40 -5.96 -9.41 -7.43
CA ARG A 40 -6.83 -10.45 -6.85
C ARG A 40 -7.11 -10.16 -5.38
N PHE A 41 -7.81 -9.05 -5.12
CA PHE A 41 -8.00 -8.55 -3.77
C PHE A 41 -9.38 -8.85 -3.22
N ARG A 42 -9.42 -9.77 -2.27
CA ARG A 42 -10.31 -9.80 -1.09
C ARG A 42 -10.04 -11.08 -0.31
N GLN A 43 -10.02 -10.99 1.01
CA GLN A 43 -10.14 -12.14 1.92
C GLN A 43 -8.99 -13.16 1.86
N ILE A 44 -7.75 -12.72 1.65
CA ILE A 44 -6.60 -13.60 1.95
C ILE A 44 -6.62 -13.86 3.46
N LYS A 45 -6.71 -15.14 3.83
CA LYS A 45 -6.97 -15.55 5.22
C LYS A 45 -5.71 -15.53 6.08
N ASP A 46 -4.53 -15.60 5.48
CA ASP A 46 -3.26 -15.68 6.19
C ASP A 46 -2.08 -15.18 5.33
N PRO A 47 -1.47 -14.03 5.65
CA PRO A 47 -1.95 -13.04 6.62
C PRO A 47 -3.26 -12.39 6.18
N ARG A 48 -4.04 -11.91 7.14
CA ARG A 48 -5.33 -11.23 6.86
C ARG A 48 -5.06 -9.81 6.37
N PHE A 49 -5.15 -9.64 5.05
CA PHE A 49 -5.16 -8.32 4.44
C PHE A 49 -6.21 -8.19 3.34
N ASP A 50 -6.60 -6.94 3.09
CA ASP A 50 -7.54 -6.54 2.06
C ASP A 50 -6.97 -5.33 1.35
N ALA A 51 -6.86 -5.41 0.04
CA ALA A 51 -6.36 -4.33 -0.77
C ALA A 51 -7.41 -3.84 -1.75
N ALA A 52 -7.36 -2.55 -2.07
CA ALA A 52 -8.26 -1.99 -3.07
C ALA A 52 -7.60 -0.79 -3.74
N PRO A 53 -8.02 -0.46 -4.98
CA PRO A 53 -7.54 0.74 -5.66
C PRO A 53 -7.95 1.99 -4.89
N ILE A 54 -7.12 3.03 -4.98
CA ILE A 54 -7.47 4.37 -4.52
C ILE A 54 -8.27 5.04 -5.64
N GLU A 55 -9.55 5.32 -5.41
CA GLU A 55 -10.49 5.74 -6.45
C GLU A 55 -10.06 7.02 -7.19
N TRP A 56 -9.57 8.03 -6.48
CA TRP A 56 -9.08 9.24 -7.15
C TRP A 56 -7.85 8.96 -8.00
N ALA A 57 -6.92 8.12 -7.53
CA ALA A 57 -5.68 7.82 -8.22
C ALA A 57 -5.94 7.21 -9.59
N ARG A 58 -6.95 6.33 -9.66
CA ARG A 58 -7.42 5.73 -10.91
C ARG A 58 -7.87 6.76 -11.94
N ARG A 59 -8.52 7.85 -11.53
CA ARG A 59 -8.95 8.94 -12.45
C ARG A 59 -7.78 9.62 -13.15
N TRP A 60 -6.64 9.67 -12.48
CA TRP A 60 -5.41 10.29 -12.97
C TRP A 60 -4.44 9.29 -13.63
N GLY A 61 -4.85 8.02 -13.77
CA GLY A 61 -4.04 6.94 -14.35
C GLY A 61 -2.98 6.38 -13.41
N TYR A 62 -2.99 6.72 -12.12
CA TYR A 62 -2.06 6.14 -11.16
C TYR A 62 -2.50 4.74 -10.73
N ASN A 63 -1.58 3.79 -10.77
CA ASN A 63 -1.78 2.42 -10.30
C ASN A 63 -1.56 2.33 -8.78
N LEU A 64 -2.33 3.10 -8.01
CA LEU A 64 -2.21 3.18 -6.56
C LEU A 64 -3.30 2.40 -5.85
N TYR A 65 -2.89 1.69 -4.81
CA TYR A 65 -3.71 0.82 -4.00
C TYR A 65 -3.43 1.10 -2.52
N TYR A 66 -4.42 0.83 -1.69
CA TYR A 66 -4.23 0.73 -0.25
C TYR A 66 -4.36 -0.72 0.19
N LEU A 67 -3.63 -1.09 1.23
CA LEU A 67 -3.68 -2.38 1.90
C LEU A 67 -4.06 -2.17 3.36
N LYS A 68 -5.13 -2.83 3.78
CA LYS A 68 -5.60 -2.95 5.16
C LYS A 68 -5.07 -4.24 5.74
N MET A 69 -4.62 -4.20 6.98
CA MET A 69 -4.12 -5.38 7.69
C MET A 69 -4.83 -5.59 9.01
N TRP A 70 -5.04 -6.85 9.36
CA TRP A 70 -5.52 -7.26 10.67
C TRP A 70 -4.41 -7.95 11.43
N ARG A 71 -4.33 -7.64 12.72
CA ARG A 71 -3.56 -8.38 13.71
C ARG A 71 -4.13 -9.80 13.86
N ALA A 72 -3.33 -10.69 14.45
CA ALA A 72 -3.73 -12.08 14.69
C ALA A 72 -4.98 -12.20 15.58
N ASP A 73 -5.18 -11.25 16.50
CA ASP A 73 -6.37 -11.11 17.35
C ASP A 73 -7.63 -10.60 16.61
N GLY A 74 -7.50 -10.27 15.32
CA GLY A 74 -8.58 -9.74 14.50
C GLY A 74 -8.78 -8.23 14.60
N ALA A 75 -7.95 -7.50 15.35
CA ALA A 75 -7.97 -6.04 15.35
C ALA A 75 -7.35 -5.48 14.06
N LEU A 76 -8.00 -4.49 13.44
CA LEU A 76 -7.41 -3.82 12.27
C LEU A 76 -6.31 -2.86 12.72
N LEU A 77 -5.18 -2.83 12.00
CA LEU A 77 -4.15 -1.81 12.22
C LEU A 77 -4.72 -0.39 12.00
N PRO A 78 -4.24 0.61 12.77
CA PRO A 78 -4.69 1.99 12.65
C PRO A 78 -4.11 2.73 11.44
N VAL A 79 -3.35 2.02 10.59
CA VAL A 79 -2.75 2.55 9.37
C VAL A 79 -3.11 1.66 8.18
N ARG A 80 -2.92 2.20 6.98
CA ARG A 80 -3.07 1.51 5.70
C ARG A 80 -1.79 1.70 4.91
N LEU A 81 -1.29 0.63 4.32
CA LEU A 81 -0.12 0.72 3.45
C LEU A 81 -0.55 1.17 2.07
N ILE A 82 0.12 2.19 1.54
CA ILE A 82 -0.10 2.71 0.19
C ILE A 82 1.01 2.19 -0.69
N TYR A 83 0.62 1.52 -1.77
CA TYR A 83 1.57 0.93 -2.71
C TYR A 83 1.14 1.18 -4.15
N ALA A 84 2.13 1.12 -5.03
CA ALA A 84 2.00 1.20 -6.45
C ALA A 84 2.31 -0.13 -7.11
N VAL A 85 1.67 -0.39 -8.24
CA VAL A 85 1.92 -1.57 -9.05
C VAL A 85 2.30 -1.16 -10.47
N ASN A 86 3.37 -1.75 -11.00
CA ASN A 86 3.61 -1.79 -12.43
C ASN A 86 2.90 -3.03 -12.98
N HIS A 87 1.85 -2.81 -13.77
CA HIS A 87 1.07 -3.91 -14.37
C HIS A 87 1.66 -4.43 -15.68
N GLN A 88 2.79 -3.89 -16.15
CA GLN A 88 3.43 -4.39 -17.35
C GLN A 88 3.89 -5.85 -17.12
N PRO A 89 3.41 -6.83 -17.91
CA PRO A 89 3.64 -8.25 -17.62
C PRO A 89 5.11 -8.67 -17.53
N SER A 90 6.00 -8.00 -18.28
CA SER A 90 7.44 -8.27 -18.28
C SER A 90 8.22 -7.52 -17.20
N GLN A 91 7.59 -6.58 -16.48
CA GLN A 91 8.21 -5.71 -15.50
C GLN A 91 7.33 -5.54 -14.25
N GLN A 92 6.54 -6.57 -13.95
CA GLN A 92 5.58 -6.52 -12.86
C GLN A 92 6.31 -6.33 -11.54
N ALA A 93 5.97 -5.28 -10.82
CA ALA A 93 6.64 -4.93 -9.58
C ALA A 93 5.71 -4.11 -8.68
N VAL A 94 5.99 -4.17 -7.38
CA VAL A 94 5.23 -3.50 -6.32
C VAL A 94 6.16 -2.55 -5.58
N TRP A 95 5.73 -1.30 -5.39
CA TRP A 95 6.46 -0.30 -4.61
C TRP A 95 5.61 0.16 -3.45
N VAL A 96 6.14 0.05 -2.23
CA VAL A 96 5.51 0.69 -1.07
C VAL A 96 5.90 2.17 -1.08
N LEU A 97 4.89 3.05 -1.05
CA LEU A 97 5.09 4.51 -1.12
C LEU A 97 4.84 5.21 0.21
N GLY A 98 4.07 4.60 1.11
CA GLY A 98 3.93 5.14 2.47
C GLY A 98 2.83 4.49 3.29
N LEU A 99 2.67 4.95 4.52
CA LEU A 99 1.61 4.53 5.43
C LEU A 99 0.66 5.70 5.68
N MET A 100 -0.64 5.46 5.47
CA MET A 100 -1.70 6.44 5.70
C MET A 100 -2.47 6.09 6.98
N PRO A 101 -2.68 7.03 7.91
CA PRO A 101 -3.58 6.84 9.04
C PRO A 101 -4.99 6.44 8.58
N ARG A 102 -5.66 5.55 9.32
CA ARG A 102 -7.01 5.08 8.96
C ARG A 102 -8.07 6.19 8.95
N GLY A 103 -7.86 7.24 9.75
CA GLY A 103 -8.76 8.39 9.85
C GLY A 103 -8.80 9.25 8.57
N ASP A 104 -7.76 9.15 7.71
CA ASP A 104 -7.73 9.88 6.46
C ASP A 104 -8.64 9.25 5.40
N ASN A 105 -9.28 10.12 4.63
CA ASN A 105 -10.31 9.81 3.64
C ASN A 105 -9.77 9.76 2.20
N TYR A 106 -8.45 9.66 2.02
CA TYR A 106 -7.79 9.73 0.72
C TYR A 106 -8.06 11.03 -0.03
N ASP A 107 -8.10 12.18 0.65
CA ASP A 107 -8.18 13.47 -0.02
C ASP A 107 -7.03 13.64 -1.03
N GLU A 108 -7.38 13.79 -2.32
CA GLU A 108 -6.43 13.93 -3.42
C GLU A 108 -5.60 15.24 -3.33
N HIS A 109 -6.09 16.21 -2.56
CA HIS A 109 -5.45 17.50 -2.31
C HIS A 109 -4.61 17.53 -1.03
N SER A 110 -4.64 16.47 -0.22
CA SER A 110 -3.81 16.35 0.98
C SER A 110 -2.31 16.38 0.66
N GLU A 111 -1.50 16.86 1.59
CA GLU A 111 -0.04 16.82 1.47
C GLU A 111 0.47 15.38 1.33
N PHE A 112 -0.19 14.42 1.97
CA PHE A 112 0.10 13.01 1.78
C PHE A 112 -0.12 12.56 0.33
N ALA A 113 -1.28 12.86 -0.27
CA ALA A 113 -1.56 12.47 -1.65
C ALA A 113 -0.63 13.16 -2.66
N LYS A 114 -0.25 14.43 -2.42
CA LYS A 114 0.76 15.12 -3.23
C LYS A 114 2.12 14.43 -3.14
N ARG A 115 2.57 14.07 -1.93
CA ARG A 115 3.82 13.35 -1.70
C ARG A 115 3.82 12.00 -2.41
N ILE A 116 2.77 11.18 -2.24
CA ILE A 116 2.66 9.86 -2.87
C ILE A 116 2.70 9.96 -4.41
N ARG A 117 2.07 10.98 -5.00
CA ARG A 117 2.14 11.21 -6.46
C ARG A 117 3.55 11.52 -6.92
N ARG A 118 4.26 12.39 -6.19
CA ARG A 118 5.65 12.71 -6.49
C ARG A 118 6.52 11.46 -6.39
N ASP A 119 6.41 10.72 -5.29
CA ASP A 119 7.20 9.50 -5.09
C ASP A 119 6.90 8.46 -6.19
N TYR A 120 5.63 8.30 -6.59
CA TYR A 120 5.24 7.45 -7.73
C TYR A 120 5.92 7.87 -9.04
N ASP A 121 5.89 9.16 -9.34
CA ASP A 121 6.45 9.72 -10.57
C ASP A 121 8.00 9.64 -10.57
N ASP A 122 8.64 9.86 -9.42
CA ASP A 122 10.09 9.74 -9.23
C ASP A 122 10.57 8.29 -9.43
N HIS A 123 9.76 7.30 -9.06
CA HIS A 123 10.02 5.89 -9.33
C HIS A 123 9.80 5.50 -10.81
N GLY A 124 9.28 6.40 -11.64
CA GLY A 124 9.05 6.14 -13.06
C GLY A 124 8.01 5.05 -13.33
N ILE A 125 7.09 4.81 -12.40
CA ILE A 125 6.11 3.72 -12.50
C ILE A 125 5.14 4.05 -13.64
N PRO A 126 4.91 3.12 -14.59
CA PRO A 126 3.99 3.37 -15.70
C PRO A 126 2.57 3.64 -15.22
N ARG A 127 2.00 4.76 -15.67
CA ARG A 127 0.58 5.08 -15.46
C ARG A 127 -0.30 4.19 -16.33
N TRP A 128 -1.44 3.76 -15.79
CA TRP A 128 -2.49 3.13 -16.58
C TRP A 128 -3.08 4.14 -17.55
N ARG A 129 -2.88 3.91 -18.84
CA ARG A 129 -3.68 4.58 -19.87
C ARG A 129 -4.99 3.82 -19.96
N ALA A 130 -6.08 4.42 -19.49
CA ALA A 130 -7.39 4.01 -19.98
C ALA A 130 -7.36 4.22 -21.51
N GLN A 131 -7.43 3.12 -22.26
CA GLN A 131 -7.84 3.19 -23.66
C GLN A 131 -9.31 3.57 -23.72
#